data_AF-A0A0Q5F8N9-F1
#
_entry.id   AF-A0A0Q5F8N9-F1
#
_cell.length_a   1.000
_cell.length_b   1.000
_cell.length_c   1.000
_cell.angle_alpha   90.00
_cell.angle_beta   90.00
_cell.angle_gamma   90.00
#
_symmetry.space_group_name_H-M   'P 1'
#
loop_
_entity.id
_entity.type
_entity.pdbx_description
1 polymer ?
#
loop_
_entity_poly.entity_id
_entity_poly.type
_entity_poly.pdbx_seq_one_letter_code
_entity_poly.pdbx_strand_id
1 'polypeptide(L)'
;MGRDVKTMKATASGGNPEISYRRSDGDTFRYQCQVSNGTVVWRGFMNDTQDWGRWRSSYAEGDSRLTYSVSGSKLTVESTQSEPETFTKKSF
;
A
#
# COMPACT_ATOMS: atom_id res chain seq x y z
N MET A 1 10.84 -7.29 7.76
CA MET A 1 10.77 -6.06 8.58
C MET A 1 9.96 -5.02 7.81
N GLY A 2 8.83 -4.59 8.37
CA GLY A 2 8.00 -3.54 7.77
C GLY A 2 8.77 -2.22 7.68
N ARG A 3 8.45 -1.39 6.68
CA ARG A 3 9.11 -0.09 6.49
C ARG A 3 8.43 0.95 7.37
N ASP A 4 9.20 1.85 7.98
CA ASP A 4 8.66 2.90 8.83
C ASP A 4 7.69 3.79 8.05
N VAL A 5 6.43 3.77 8.47
CA VAL A 5 5.31 4.47 7.83
C VAL A 5 5.58 5.98 7.76
N LYS A 6 6.38 6.52 8.67
CA LYS A 6 6.78 7.94 8.70
C LYS A 6 7.62 8.38 7.50
N THR A 7 8.22 7.42 6.80
CA THR A 7 9.01 7.69 5.59
C THR A 7 8.13 7.74 4.33
N MET A 8 6.85 7.40 4.46
CA MET A 8 5.92 7.33 3.34
C MET A 8 5.19 8.66 3.16
N LYS A 9 4.92 9.00 1.90
CA LYS A 9 4.10 10.14 1.51
C LYS A 9 2.90 9.64 0.72
N ALA A 10 1.71 9.98 1.18
CA ALA A 10 0.47 9.74 0.46
C ALA A 10 -0.03 11.03 -0.20
N THR A 11 -0.43 10.94 -1.45
CA THR A 11 -1.11 12.02 -2.17
C THR A 11 -2.46 11.52 -2.67
N ALA A 12 -3.52 12.25 -2.32
CA ALA A 12 -4.84 12.02 -2.90
C ALA A 12 -4.92 12.81 -4.21
N SER A 13 -4.35 12.26 -5.28
CA SER A 13 -4.46 12.83 -6.63
C SER A 13 -5.34 11.93 -7.49
N GLY A 14 -6.53 12.43 -7.85
CA GLY A 14 -7.53 11.66 -8.59
C GLY A 14 -8.24 10.59 -7.75
N GLY A 15 -8.97 9.68 -8.42
CA GLY A 15 -9.77 8.63 -7.77
C GLY A 15 -8.98 7.50 -7.11
N ASN A 16 -7.66 7.41 -7.35
CA ASN A 16 -6.78 6.38 -6.79
C ASN A 16 -5.62 7.05 -6.04
N PRO A 17 -5.60 7.07 -4.70
CA PRO A 17 -4.48 7.65 -3.95
C PRO A 17 -3.16 6.99 -4.32
N GLU A 18 -2.10 7.81 -4.34
CA GLU A 18 -0.73 7.36 -4.56
C GLU A 18 0.04 7.39 -3.25
N ILE A 19 0.85 6.37 -3.01
CA ILE A 19 1.82 6.33 -1.92
C ILE A 19 3.23 6.18 -2.50
N SER A 20 4.16 6.93 -1.94
CA SER A 20 5.57 6.89 -2.32
C SER A 20 6.45 6.83 -1.10
N TYR A 21 7.59 6.17 -1.22
CA TYR A 21 8.65 6.23 -0.22
C TYR A 21 10.01 6.05 -0.88
N ARG A 22 11.06 6.53 -0.20
CA ARG A 22 12.46 6.31 -0.59
C ARG A 22 13.11 5.33 0.38
N ARG A 23 13.72 4.28 -0.14
CA ARG A 23 14.50 3.31 0.63
C ARG A 23 15.87 3.90 0.98
N SER A 24 16.51 3.37 2.01
CA SER A 24 17.84 3.79 2.45
C SER A 24 18.94 3.65 1.40
N ASP A 25 18.79 2.73 0.44
CA ASP A 25 19.71 2.56 -0.69
C ASP A 25 19.47 3.56 -1.83
N GLY A 26 18.53 4.49 -1.66
CA GLY A 26 18.26 5.57 -2.59
C GLY A 26 17.10 5.30 -3.54
N ASP A 27 16.64 4.05 -3.67
CA ASP A 27 15.53 3.68 -4.55
C ASP A 27 14.22 4.31 -4.12
N THR A 28 13.45 4.79 -5.09
CA THR A 28 12.11 5.34 -4.87
C THR A 28 11.05 4.40 -5.41
N PHE A 29 10.09 4.10 -4.55
CA PHE A 29 8.95 3.27 -4.88
C PHE A 29 7.68 4.11 -4.86
N ARG A 30 6.80 3.86 -5.83
CA ARG A 30 5.50 4.50 -5.94
C ARG A 30 4.45 3.44 -6.20
N TYR A 31 3.29 3.61 -5.57
CA TYR A 31 2.17 2.71 -5.70
C TYR A 31 0.89 3.52 -5.83
N GLN A 32 -0.02 3.07 -6.69
CA GLN A 32 -1.40 3.54 -6.71
C GLN A 32 -2.29 2.52 -6.03
N CYS A 33 -3.26 3.02 -5.28
CA CYS A 33 -4.17 2.21 -4.49
C CYS A 33 -5.62 2.48 -4.91
N GLN A 34 -6.37 1.40 -5.11
CA GLN A 34 -7.82 1.39 -5.11
C GLN A 34 -8.27 0.91 -3.74
N VAL A 35 -8.85 1.82 -2.95
CA VAL A 35 -9.31 1.54 -1.60
C VAL A 35 -10.83 1.53 -1.60
N SER A 36 -11.43 0.36 -1.40
CA SER A 36 -12.89 0.24 -1.38
C SER A 36 -13.34 -0.96 -0.57
N ASN A 37 -14.46 -0.83 0.14
CA ASN A 37 -15.15 -1.93 0.84
C ASN A 37 -14.20 -2.81 1.69
N GLY A 38 -13.33 -2.19 2.49
CA GLY A 38 -12.40 -2.91 3.38
C GLY A 38 -11.27 -3.66 2.66
N THR A 39 -11.10 -3.43 1.35
CA THR A 39 -10.07 -4.09 0.53
C THR A 39 -9.18 -3.04 -0.13
N VAL A 40 -7.92 -3.39 -0.35
CA VAL A 40 -6.95 -2.57 -1.09
C VAL A 40 -6.40 -3.37 -2.27
N VAL A 41 -6.58 -2.84 -3.48
CA VAL A 41 -5.90 -3.32 -4.69
C VAL A 41 -4.85 -2.28 -5.06
N TRP A 42 -3.65 -2.71 -5.39
CA TRP A 42 -2.55 -1.79 -5.67
C TRP A 42 -1.80 -2.14 -6.95
N ARG A 43 -1.07 -1.18 -7.50
CA ARG A 43 -0.12 -1.39 -8.59
C ARG A 43 1.13 -0.56 -8.34
N GLY A 44 2.28 -1.10 -8.73
CA GLY A 44 3.56 -0.40 -8.63
C GLY A 44 3.84 0.43 -9.88
N PHE A 45 4.52 1.56 -9.71
CA PHE A 45 5.13 2.30 -10.80
C PHE A 45 6.46 1.64 -11.19
N MET A 46 6.70 1.47 -12.48
CA MET A 46 7.88 0.86 -13.03
C MET A 46 8.78 1.97 -13.59
N ASN A 47 9.90 2.24 -12.91
CA ASN A 47 10.77 3.38 -13.24
C ASN A 47 11.49 3.22 -14.60
N ASP A 48 11.71 1.98 -15.04
CA ASP A 48 12.34 1.62 -16.31
C ASP A 48 11.47 1.94 -17.52
N THR A 49 10.17 1.65 -17.42
CA THR A 49 9.17 1.86 -18.48
C THR A 49 8.39 3.15 -18.31
N GLN A 50 8.57 3.84 -17.17
CA GLN A 50 7.83 5.03 -16.77
C GLN A 50 6.30 4.85 -16.77
N ASP A 51 5.83 3.64 -16.49
CA ASP A 51 4.41 3.31 -16.51
C ASP A 51 3.97 2.52 -15.28
N TRP A 52 2.67 2.47 -15.07
CA TRP A 52 2.05 1.66 -14.03
C TRP A 52 1.94 0.21 -14.47
N GLY A 53 2.34 -0.70 -13.58
CA GLY A 53 2.13 -2.13 -13.79
C GLY A 53 0.65 -2.54 -13.70
N ARG A 54 0.42 -3.85 -13.79
CA ARG A 54 -0.90 -4.42 -13.56
C ARG A 54 -1.38 -4.21 -12.13
N TRP A 55 -2.70 -4.13 -11.96
CA TRP A 55 -3.33 -4.21 -10.65
C TRP A 55 -3.10 -5.59 -10.02
N ARG A 56 -2.82 -5.61 -8.72
CA ARG A 56 -2.58 -6.81 -7.92
C ARG A 56 -3.91 -7.36 -7.41
N SER A 57 -4.70 -7.92 -8.31
CA SER A 57 -6.02 -8.50 -8.05
C SER A 57 -6.12 -9.98 -8.43
N SER A 58 -5.05 -10.61 -8.93
CA SER A 58 -5.02 -12.01 -9.33
C SER A 58 -4.63 -12.90 -8.14
N TYR A 59 -5.52 -13.03 -7.16
CA TYR A 59 -5.21 -13.76 -5.91
C TYR A 59 -4.91 -15.26 -6.15
N ALA A 60 -5.61 -15.88 -7.10
CA ALA A 60 -5.35 -17.28 -7.49
C ALA A 60 -3.97 -17.47 -8.13
N GLU A 61 -3.38 -16.40 -8.69
CA GLU A 61 -2.06 -16.38 -9.29
C GLU A 61 -0.97 -15.93 -8.30
N GLY A 62 -1.33 -15.77 -7.02
CA GLY A 62 -0.40 -15.46 -5.94
C GLY A 62 -0.27 -13.98 -5.59
N ASP A 63 -1.09 -13.08 -6.13
CA ASP A 63 -1.12 -11.70 -5.60
C ASP A 63 -1.62 -11.69 -4.15
N SER A 64 -1.02 -10.85 -3.31
CA SER A 64 -1.48 -10.70 -1.92
C SER A 64 -2.86 -10.06 -1.87
N ARG A 65 -3.73 -10.63 -1.04
CA ARG A 65 -5.01 -10.00 -0.70
C ARG A 65 -4.82 -9.09 0.49
N LEU A 66 -4.95 -7.78 0.26
CA LEU A 66 -4.88 -6.76 1.31
C LEU A 66 -6.28 -6.35 1.73
N THR A 67 -6.56 -6.46 3.03
CA THR A 67 -7.79 -5.96 3.64
C THR A 67 -7.47 -5.02 4.79
N TYR A 68 -8.41 -4.16 5.12
CA TYR A 68 -8.28 -3.24 6.24
C TYR A 68 -9.59 -3.11 7.00
N SER A 69 -9.47 -2.87 8.30
CA SER A 69 -10.58 -2.50 9.16
C SER A 69 -10.22 -1.30 10.02
N VAL A 70 -11.20 -0.43 10.27
CA VAL A 70 -11.05 0.73 11.15
C VAL A 70 -12.02 0.56 12.30
N SER A 71 -11.48 0.52 13.52
CA SER A 71 -12.27 0.47 14.75
C SER A 71 -11.81 1.59 15.68
N GLY A 72 -12.66 2.60 15.85
CA GLY A 72 -12.31 3.82 16.57
C GLY A 72 -11.09 4.53 15.96
N SER A 73 -9.99 4.58 16.71
CA SER A 73 -8.72 5.21 16.30
C SER A 73 -7.65 4.22 15.83
N LYS A 74 -8.01 2.95 15.66
CA LYS A 74 -7.12 1.87 15.22
C LYS A 74 -7.44 1.45 13.80
N LEU A 75 -6.41 1.40 12.96
CA LEU A 75 -6.43 0.82 11.62
C LEU A 75 -5.72 -0.53 11.71
N THR A 76 -6.39 -1.61 11.34
CA THR A 76 -5.76 -2.93 11.20
C THR A 76 -5.67 -3.26 9.72
N VAL A 77 -4.50 -3.66 9.27
CA VAL A 77 -4.22 -4.09 7.88
C VAL A 77 -3.83 -5.56 7.91
N GLU A 78 -4.46 -6.35 7.05
CA GLU A 78 -4.22 -7.79 6.91
C GLU A 78 -3.81 -8.11 5.48
N SER A 79 -2.88 -9.05 5.34
CA SER A 79 -2.30 -9.49 4.08
C SER A 79 -2.21 -11.00 4.09
N THR A 80 -2.47 -11.65 2.96
CA THR A 80 -2.24 -13.11 2.87
C THR A 80 -0.76 -13.49 2.85
N GLN A 81 0.14 -12.51 2.75
CA GLN A 81 1.59 -12.74 2.67
C GLN A 81 2.37 -12.19 3.88
N SER A 82 1.70 -11.60 4.86
CA SER A 82 2.34 -11.09 6.08
C SER A 82 1.40 -11.10 7.25
N GLU A 83 1.96 -11.10 8.46
CA GLU A 83 1.17 -10.95 9.69
C GLU A 83 0.36 -9.65 9.68
N PRO A 84 -0.82 -9.62 10.32
CA PRO A 84 -1.60 -8.41 10.53
C PRO A 84 -0.81 -7.32 11.25
N GLU A 85 -0.99 -6.07 10.82
CA GLU A 85 -0.35 -4.92 11.46
C GLU A 85 -1.41 -3.89 11.87
N THR A 86 -1.23 -3.29 13.05
CA THR A 86 -2.16 -2.30 13.60
C THR A 86 -1.49 -0.95 13.78
N PHE A 87 -2.14 0.09 13.28
CA PHE A 87 -1.68 1.47 13.31
C PHE A 87 -2.64 2.34 14.11
N THR A 88 -2.09 3.39 14.72
CA THR A 88 -2.86 4.47 15.36
C THR A 88 -2.45 5.80 14.76
N LYS A 89 -3.14 6.89 15.10
CA LYS A 89 -2.72 8.23 14.68
C LYS A 89 -1.26 8.58 15.03
N LYS A 90 -0.69 7.99 16.10
CA LYS A 90 0.71 8.22 16.50
C LYS A 90 1.74 7.45 15.65
N SER A 91 1.27 6.51 14.82
CA SER A 91 2.09 5.72 13.91
C SER A 91 2.53 6.51 12.68
N PHE A 92 1.84 7.63 12.39
CA PHE A 92 2.11 8.55 11.27
C PHE A 92 2.70 9.85 11.82
#